data_AF-A0A1M7HWQ4-F1
#
_entry.id   AF-A0A1M7HWQ4-F1
#
_cell.length_a   1.000
_cell.length_b   1.000
_cell.length_c   1.000
_cell.angle_alpha   90.00
_cell.angle_beta   90.00
_cell.angle_gamma   90.00
#
_symmetry.space_group_name_H-M   'P 1'
#
loop_
_entity.id
_entity.type
_entity.pdbx_description
1 polymer ?
#
loop_
_entity_poly.entity_id
_entity_poly.type
_entity_poly.pdbx_seq_one_letter_code
_entity_poly.pdbx_strand_id
1 'polypeptide(L)'
;MRAVVIFTLIFILISQDWLHARQRSCSAGQASKSAKLVDLGQEGILEGFTREKDQFILRQYHPGGKALWEVQLQLASGRSVVEMVASPASQDTFVLDFTPSLRGPGTLQIHHVQSGTVRRSLSVEDQQQLMGESLHAVFADDSYLYFLTAEHNPDKFRLLKGQQMNYLLNRFRIADFFFDQVRLALPEAGESDQDPKWTFAGQVGQEKYMVLKDVDLQTNMLRCQIAAFDAGGRITRKINLNYAPKDHAIRPSLHVDDNDRRFLLAKDYNYPGYSSFGPFPSAQGFGIGAYFGLRLDEQTGAFYISGLSGNESFGKNPFHFKAQQYSGFYLSKFNADGQLIWESGHRADGKIIAEEDFQKRVRPVNKQSGIALAAETGEIHYAIRIGSSSFGFVLDEEEGELMAVNGMPIQRTSEKTLTSAETNPVPVSGKGLFQMIEPAALAGKEQKHAARKPGLTF
;
A
#
# COMPACT_ATOMS: atom_id res chain seq x y z
N MET A 1 -19.24 -43.05 -34.27
CA MET A 1 -18.00 -43.51 -33.60
C MET A 1 -16.78 -42.62 -33.89
N ARG A 2 -16.44 -42.30 -35.14
CA ARG A 2 -15.24 -41.48 -35.46
C ARG A 2 -15.22 -40.09 -34.80
N ALA A 3 -16.37 -39.40 -34.71
CA ALA A 3 -16.45 -38.08 -34.08
C ALA A 3 -16.20 -38.09 -32.56
N VAL A 4 -16.61 -39.16 -31.87
CA VAL A 4 -16.42 -39.29 -30.41
C VAL A 4 -14.94 -39.50 -30.10
N VAL A 5 -14.24 -40.32 -30.88
CA VAL A 5 -12.79 -40.57 -30.70
C VAL A 5 -11.98 -39.30 -30.92
N ILE A 6 -12.33 -38.49 -31.93
CA ILE A 6 -11.67 -37.21 -32.21
C ILE A 6 -11.93 -36.21 -31.06
N PHE A 7 -13.16 -36.13 -30.55
CA PHE A 7 -13.49 -35.23 -29.45
C PHE A 7 -12.76 -35.62 -28.15
N THR A 8 -12.68 -36.91 -27.84
CA THR A 8 -11.95 -37.41 -26.67
C THR A 8 -10.44 -37.16 -26.80
N LEU A 9 -9.85 -37.33 -27.99
CA LEU A 9 -8.44 -37.02 -28.24
C LEU A 9 -8.13 -35.53 -28.10
N ILE A 10 -9.00 -34.66 -28.64
CA ILE A 10 -8.86 -33.20 -28.48
C ILE A 10 -8.99 -32.82 -27.00
N PHE A 11 -9.94 -33.41 -26.27
CA PHE A 11 -10.11 -33.15 -24.84
C PHE A 11 -8.92 -33.64 -24.01
N ILE A 12 -8.33 -34.79 -24.36
CA ILE A 12 -7.11 -35.29 -23.71
C ILE A 12 -5.91 -34.38 -24.01
N LEU A 13 -5.74 -33.94 -25.25
CA LEU A 13 -4.65 -33.02 -25.63
C LEU A 13 -4.79 -31.66 -24.93
N ILE A 14 -5.99 -31.07 -24.95
CA ILE A 14 -6.25 -29.79 -24.27
C ILE A 14 -6.10 -29.94 -22.75
N SER A 15 -6.57 -31.05 -22.16
CA SER A 15 -6.42 -31.27 -20.72
C SER A 15 -4.99 -31.55 -20.30
N GLN A 16 -4.18 -32.22 -21.12
CA GLN A 16 -2.75 -32.46 -20.86
C GLN A 16 -1.93 -31.17 -21.01
N ASP A 17 -2.18 -30.35 -22.03
CA ASP A 17 -1.52 -29.06 -22.18
C ASP A 17 -1.93 -28.09 -21.06
N TRP A 18 -3.19 -28.14 -20.63
CA TRP A 18 -3.65 -27.37 -19.47
C TRP A 18 -3.05 -27.87 -18.16
N LEU A 19 -2.90 -29.19 -17.97
CA LEU A 19 -2.23 -29.77 -16.80
C LEU A 19 -0.74 -29.41 -16.78
N HIS A 20 -0.06 -29.47 -17.93
CA HIS A 20 1.36 -29.13 -18.04
C HIS A 20 1.59 -27.62 -17.89
N ALA A 21 0.69 -26.76 -18.39
CA ALA A 21 0.73 -25.33 -18.12
C ALA A 21 0.50 -25.01 -16.64
N ARG A 22 -0.36 -25.78 -15.96
CA ARG A 22 -0.59 -25.67 -14.51
C ARG A 22 0.59 -26.20 -13.69
N GLN A 23 1.24 -27.26 -14.13
CA GLN A 23 2.45 -27.79 -13.50
C GLN A 23 3.67 -26.89 -13.72
N ARG A 24 3.80 -26.25 -14.89
CA ARG A 24 4.88 -25.28 -15.19
C ARG A 24 4.64 -23.89 -14.59
N SER A 25 3.40 -23.53 -14.25
CA SER A 25 3.12 -22.38 -13.38
C SER A 25 3.33 -22.71 -11.89
N CYS A 26 3.28 -23.99 -11.52
CA CYS A 26 3.66 -24.49 -10.19
C CYS A 26 5.14 -24.88 -10.06
N SER A 27 5.95 -24.83 -11.12
CA SER A 27 7.41 -24.87 -10.96
C SER A 27 7.84 -23.52 -10.42
N ALA A 28 7.71 -23.39 -9.10
CA ALA A 28 8.40 -22.43 -8.29
C ALA A 28 9.84 -22.38 -8.77
N GLY A 29 10.20 -21.28 -9.45
CA GLY A 29 11.59 -20.87 -9.50
C GLY A 29 12.09 -20.97 -8.07
N GLN A 30 13.17 -21.72 -7.88
CA GLN A 30 13.86 -21.87 -6.61
C GLN A 30 14.09 -20.45 -6.09
N ALA A 31 13.19 -20.00 -5.21
CA ALA A 31 13.25 -18.67 -4.68
C ALA A 31 14.62 -18.59 -4.01
N SER A 32 15.50 -17.74 -4.54
CA SER A 32 16.62 -17.29 -3.73
C SER A 32 16.01 -16.92 -2.39
N LYS A 33 16.52 -17.51 -1.31
CA LYS A 33 16.05 -17.28 0.05
C LYS A 33 16.27 -15.80 0.36
N SER A 34 15.36 -14.94 -0.08
CA SER A 34 15.47 -13.51 0.10
C SER A 34 15.18 -13.24 1.55
N ALA A 35 16.16 -12.68 2.24
CA ALA A 35 15.94 -12.15 3.58
C ALA A 35 14.76 -11.18 3.53
N LYS A 36 13.84 -11.34 4.46
CA LYS A 36 12.77 -10.38 4.74
C LYS A 36 13.34 -9.33 5.69
N LEU A 37 13.10 -8.07 5.38
CA LEU A 37 13.55 -6.95 6.21
C LEU A 37 12.32 -6.19 6.72
N VAL A 38 12.35 -5.79 7.98
CA VAL A 38 11.41 -4.83 8.57
C VAL A 38 12.24 -3.73 9.20
N ASP A 39 12.06 -2.51 8.71
CA ASP A 39 12.68 -1.32 9.27
C ASP A 39 11.93 -0.91 10.56
N LEU A 40 12.69 -0.75 11.64
CA LEU A 40 12.19 -0.34 12.96
C LEU A 40 12.56 1.12 13.29
N GLY A 41 13.08 1.87 12.31
CA GLY A 41 13.59 3.22 12.49
C GLY A 41 14.78 3.24 13.44
N GLN A 42 14.68 4.06 14.50
CA GLN A 42 15.77 4.23 15.48
C GLN A 42 16.10 2.94 16.26
N GLU A 43 15.18 1.99 16.32
CA GLU A 43 15.38 0.69 16.97
C GLU A 43 16.10 -0.32 16.04
N GLY A 44 16.40 0.08 14.80
CA GLY A 44 17.24 -0.64 13.86
C GLY A 44 16.45 -1.45 12.84
N ILE A 45 16.93 -2.66 12.51
CA ILE A 45 16.36 -3.48 11.42
C ILE A 45 16.14 -4.90 11.92
N LEU A 46 14.97 -5.46 11.61
CA LEU A 46 14.72 -6.90 11.71
C LEU A 46 15.02 -7.57 10.38
N GLU A 47 15.79 -8.65 10.44
CA GLU A 47 16.08 -9.52 9.32
C GLU A 47 15.57 -10.92 9.62
N GLY A 48 14.83 -11.49 8.67
CA GLY A 48 14.30 -12.84 8.77
C GLY A 48 14.61 -13.67 7.54
N PHE A 49 15.11 -14.89 7.73
CA PHE A 49 15.39 -15.78 6.59
C PHE A 49 15.27 -17.25 6.96
N THR A 50 14.86 -18.06 5.98
CA THR A 50 14.69 -19.50 6.14
C THR A 50 16.00 -20.25 5.90
N ARG A 51 16.52 -20.97 6.89
CA ARG A 51 17.65 -21.90 6.75
C ARG A 51 17.19 -23.26 6.20
N GLU A 52 18.13 -24.18 6.02
CA GLU A 52 17.79 -25.57 5.70
C GLU A 52 17.00 -26.20 6.86
N LYS A 53 16.19 -27.24 6.59
CA LYS A 53 15.39 -27.98 7.58
C LYS A 53 14.27 -27.19 8.27
N ASP A 54 13.55 -26.37 7.51
CA ASP A 54 12.32 -25.70 7.98
C ASP A 54 12.55 -24.83 9.24
N GLN A 55 13.75 -24.24 9.33
CA GLN A 55 14.10 -23.29 10.40
C GLN A 55 14.06 -21.86 9.87
N PHE A 56 13.45 -20.96 10.63
CA PHE A 56 13.48 -19.54 10.37
C PHE A 56 14.36 -18.84 11.41
N ILE A 57 15.29 -18.03 10.92
CA ILE A 57 16.14 -17.21 11.78
C ILE A 57 15.60 -15.79 11.72
N LEU A 58 15.33 -15.23 12.89
CA LEU A 58 14.99 -13.83 13.06
C LEU A 58 16.12 -13.14 13.83
N ARG A 59 16.62 -12.04 13.31
CA ARG A 59 17.68 -11.21 13.91
C ARG A 59 17.21 -9.78 14.01
N GLN A 60 17.60 -9.11 15.08
CA GLN A 60 17.55 -7.65 15.16
C GLN A 60 18.96 -7.10 15.11
N TYR A 61 19.15 -6.01 14.36
CA TYR A 61 20.37 -5.22 14.35
C TYR A 61 20.07 -3.83 14.87
N HIS A 62 21.03 -3.22 15.57
CA HIS A 62 21.04 -1.78 15.77
C HIS A 62 21.13 -1.04 14.42
N PRO A 63 20.75 0.26 14.37
CA PRO A 63 20.96 1.10 13.18
C PRO A 63 22.42 1.08 12.68
N GLY A 64 23.39 0.97 13.58
CA GLY A 64 24.82 0.83 13.24
C GLY A 64 25.24 -0.56 12.71
N GLY A 65 24.30 -1.46 12.41
CA GLY A 65 24.56 -2.79 11.84
C GLY A 65 25.05 -3.86 12.82
N LYS A 66 25.16 -3.56 14.11
CA LYS A 66 25.55 -4.54 15.14
C LYS A 66 24.33 -5.40 15.53
N ALA A 67 24.45 -6.72 15.43
CA ALA A 67 23.42 -7.64 15.87
C ALA A 67 23.13 -7.48 17.37
N LEU A 68 21.84 -7.33 17.71
CA LEU A 68 21.31 -7.22 19.06
C LEU A 68 20.98 -8.60 19.64
N TRP A 69 20.18 -9.37 18.91
CA TRP A 69 19.79 -10.72 19.26
C TRP A 69 19.44 -11.53 18.02
N GLU A 70 19.46 -12.85 18.17
CA GLU A 70 19.04 -13.83 17.17
C GLU A 70 18.12 -14.84 17.87
N VAL A 71 17.01 -15.18 17.22
CA VAL A 71 16.13 -16.26 17.65
C VAL A 71 15.90 -17.22 16.48
N GLN A 72 15.86 -18.51 16.80
CA GLN A 72 15.59 -19.58 15.84
C GLN A 72 14.19 -20.11 16.10
N LEU A 73 13.36 -20.12 15.05
CA LEU A 73 11.98 -20.57 15.08
C LEU A 73 11.86 -21.81 14.20
N GLN A 74 11.11 -22.79 14.70
CA GLN A 74 10.76 -23.96 13.92
C GLN A 74 9.50 -23.65 13.11
N LEU A 75 9.61 -23.72 11.78
CA LEU A 75 8.45 -23.62 10.91
C LEU A 75 7.67 -24.93 10.93
N ALA A 76 6.36 -24.83 10.75
CA ALA A 76 5.46 -25.97 10.63
C ALA A 76 5.74 -26.79 9.36
N SER A 77 6.23 -26.15 8.29
CA SER A 77 6.53 -26.82 7.02
C SER A 77 7.56 -26.07 6.17
N GLY A 78 8.37 -26.79 5.41
CA GLY A 78 9.23 -26.22 4.36
C GLY A 78 8.48 -25.58 3.19
N ARG A 79 7.15 -25.71 3.14
CA ARG A 79 6.27 -25.05 2.15
C ARG A 79 5.60 -23.80 2.69
N SER A 80 5.86 -23.43 3.94
CA SER A 80 5.19 -22.30 4.52
C SER A 80 5.63 -20.98 3.90
N VAL A 81 4.70 -20.03 3.90
CA VAL A 81 4.97 -18.63 3.61
C VAL A 81 5.11 -17.92 4.95
N VAL A 82 6.27 -17.31 5.19
CA VAL A 82 6.53 -16.58 6.43
C VAL A 82 6.27 -15.09 6.22
N GLU A 83 5.61 -14.41 7.17
CA GLU A 83 5.57 -12.96 7.25
C GLU A 83 6.11 -12.45 8.58
N MET A 84 6.62 -11.22 8.57
CA MET A 84 7.13 -10.56 9.78
C MET A 84 6.41 -9.24 9.98
N VAL A 85 6.03 -8.98 11.24
CA VAL A 85 5.36 -7.76 11.67
C VAL A 85 5.97 -7.33 12.99
N ALA A 86 6.20 -6.03 13.18
CA ALA A 86 6.64 -5.48 14.45
C ALA A 86 5.65 -4.41 14.92
N SER A 87 5.50 -4.26 16.25
CA SER A 87 4.84 -3.11 16.87
C SER A 87 5.65 -1.82 16.58
N PRO A 88 5.03 -0.63 16.56
CA PRO A 88 5.73 0.64 16.36
C PRO A 88 6.84 0.89 17.40
N ALA A 89 6.62 0.53 18.67
CA ALA A 89 7.65 0.63 19.70
C ALA A 89 8.78 -0.42 19.56
N SER A 90 8.68 -1.30 18.56
CA SER A 90 9.66 -2.37 18.25
C SER A 90 9.93 -3.35 19.40
N GLN A 91 9.09 -3.34 20.43
CA GLN A 91 9.21 -4.26 21.57
C GLN A 91 8.66 -5.64 21.21
N ASP A 92 7.59 -5.68 20.42
CA ASP A 92 6.89 -6.90 20.07
C ASP A 92 7.06 -7.20 18.58
N THR A 93 7.64 -8.36 18.28
CA THR A 93 7.80 -8.87 16.92
C THR A 93 6.98 -10.14 16.75
N PHE A 94 6.30 -10.26 15.62
CA PHE A 94 5.50 -11.40 15.24
C PHE A 94 6.07 -12.05 13.98
N VAL A 95 6.28 -13.36 14.05
CA VAL A 95 6.59 -14.19 12.88
C VAL A 95 5.37 -15.07 12.62
N LEU A 96 4.83 -14.93 11.42
CA LEU A 96 3.58 -15.55 10.98
C LEU A 96 3.92 -16.62 9.95
N ASP A 97 3.71 -17.87 10.31
CA ASP A 97 4.04 -19.02 9.51
C ASP A 97 2.76 -19.63 8.91
N PHE A 98 2.48 -19.28 7.65
CA PHE A 98 1.28 -19.73 6.94
C PHE A 98 1.59 -21.01 6.16
N THR A 99 1.00 -22.13 6.56
CA THR A 99 1.14 -23.41 5.88
C THR A 99 -0.06 -23.66 4.95
N PRO A 100 0.14 -23.73 3.63
CA PRO A 100 -0.94 -24.03 2.70
C PRO A 100 -1.44 -25.47 2.87
N SER A 101 -2.74 -25.68 2.64
CA SER A 101 -3.34 -27.03 2.57
C SER A 101 -3.97 -27.28 1.20
N LEU A 102 -3.71 -28.46 0.64
CA LEU A 102 -4.34 -28.91 -0.62
C LEU A 102 -5.75 -29.49 -0.39
N ARG A 103 -6.10 -29.84 0.85
CA ARG A 103 -7.33 -30.57 1.21
C ARG A 103 -7.98 -30.00 2.47
N GLY A 104 -8.20 -28.70 2.51
CA GLY A 104 -8.84 -28.02 3.64
C GLY A 104 -8.30 -26.60 3.81
N PRO A 105 -8.70 -25.89 4.87
CA PRO A 105 -8.04 -24.65 5.24
C PRO A 105 -6.58 -24.96 5.64
N GLY A 106 -5.67 -24.09 5.25
CA GLY A 106 -4.29 -24.13 5.74
C GLY A 106 -4.21 -23.77 7.21
N THR A 107 -3.00 -23.84 7.77
CA THR A 107 -2.76 -23.51 9.18
C THR A 107 -1.90 -22.25 9.29
N LEU A 108 -2.11 -21.47 10.35
CA LEU A 108 -1.28 -20.33 10.68
C LEU A 108 -0.64 -20.56 12.05
N GLN A 109 0.69 -20.48 12.13
CA GLN A 109 1.40 -20.43 13.39
C GLN A 109 1.94 -19.02 13.64
N ILE A 110 1.62 -18.45 14.79
CA ILE A 110 2.01 -17.10 15.22
C ILE A 110 3.04 -17.25 16.31
N HIS A 111 4.26 -16.77 16.08
CA HIS A 111 5.29 -16.65 17.11
C HIS A 111 5.41 -15.20 17.56
N HIS A 112 5.30 -14.95 18.86
CA HIS A 112 5.57 -13.64 19.45
C HIS A 112 6.91 -13.64 20.14
N VAL A 113 7.78 -12.78 19.63
CA VAL A 113 9.16 -12.59 20.05
C VAL A 113 9.27 -11.22 20.70
N GLN A 114 9.86 -11.19 21.90
CA GLN A 114 10.17 -9.97 22.62
C GLN A 114 11.61 -10.03 23.07
N SER A 115 12.43 -9.06 22.65
CA SER A 115 13.86 -8.98 22.98
C SER A 115 14.62 -10.30 22.76
N GLY A 116 14.43 -10.91 21.59
CA GLY A 116 15.08 -12.17 21.21
C GLY A 116 14.57 -13.44 21.90
N THR A 117 13.51 -13.35 22.71
CA THR A 117 12.90 -14.51 23.37
C THR A 117 11.50 -14.75 22.82
N VAL A 118 11.19 -16.00 22.45
CA VAL A 118 9.81 -16.40 22.13
C VAL A 118 8.99 -16.39 23.41
N ARG A 119 8.07 -15.43 23.52
CA ARG A 119 7.17 -15.29 24.67
C ARG A 119 6.00 -16.24 24.57
N ARG A 120 5.41 -16.33 23.38
CA ARG A 120 4.23 -17.15 23.11
C ARG A 120 4.25 -17.68 21.68
N SER A 121 3.53 -18.77 21.48
CA SER A 121 3.20 -19.27 20.16
C SER A 121 1.77 -19.78 20.14
N LEU A 122 1.04 -19.46 19.08
CA LEU A 122 -0.34 -19.87 18.87
C LEU A 122 -0.43 -20.56 17.51
N SER A 123 -1.12 -21.69 17.46
CA SER A 123 -1.47 -22.34 16.20
C SER A 123 -2.96 -22.15 15.93
N VAL A 124 -3.28 -21.83 14.68
CA VAL A 124 -4.63 -21.66 14.18
C VAL A 124 -4.84 -22.69 13.08
N GLU A 125 -5.70 -23.67 13.35
CA GLU A 125 -5.92 -24.81 12.45
C GLU A 125 -6.67 -24.43 11.18
N ASP A 126 -7.56 -23.43 11.26
CA ASP A 126 -8.30 -22.90 10.14
C ASP A 126 -7.93 -21.43 9.91
N GLN A 127 -6.87 -21.20 9.13
CA GLN A 127 -6.42 -19.84 8.84
C GLN A 127 -7.46 -19.03 8.04
N GLN A 128 -8.41 -19.66 7.35
CA GLN A 128 -9.44 -18.94 6.59
C GLN A 128 -10.43 -18.24 7.52
N GLN A 129 -10.71 -18.79 8.71
CA GLN A 129 -11.52 -18.11 9.73
C GLN A 129 -10.93 -16.76 10.14
N LEU A 130 -9.59 -16.64 10.17
CA LEU A 130 -8.89 -15.40 10.49
C LEU A 130 -8.71 -14.47 9.29
N MET A 131 -8.62 -15.00 8.08
CA MET A 131 -8.33 -14.21 6.87
C MET A 131 -9.59 -13.78 6.09
N GLY A 132 -10.76 -14.34 6.39
CA GLY A 132 -12.00 -14.04 5.67
C GLY A 132 -11.89 -14.43 4.18
N GLU A 133 -12.59 -13.68 3.32
CA GLU A 133 -12.50 -13.87 1.86
C GLU A 133 -11.20 -13.31 1.27
N SER A 134 -10.69 -12.24 1.88
CA SER A 134 -9.50 -11.54 1.45
C SER A 134 -8.78 -11.00 2.68
N LEU A 135 -7.52 -11.38 2.84
CA LEU A 135 -6.62 -10.71 3.78
C LEU A 135 -6.02 -9.48 3.10
N HIS A 136 -6.30 -8.31 3.65
CA HIS A 136 -5.83 -7.02 3.13
C HIS A 136 -4.49 -6.63 3.73
N ALA A 137 -4.36 -6.76 5.05
CA ALA A 137 -3.13 -6.39 5.75
C ALA A 137 -2.96 -7.18 7.04
N VAL A 138 -1.69 -7.36 7.41
CA VAL A 138 -1.30 -7.77 8.76
C VAL A 138 -0.35 -6.72 9.31
N PHE A 139 -0.64 -6.21 10.49
CA PHE A 139 0.08 -5.13 11.14
C PHE A 139 -0.10 -5.22 12.66
N ALA A 140 0.65 -4.46 13.44
CA ALA A 140 0.56 -4.46 14.90
C ALA A 140 0.63 -3.03 15.46
N ASP A 141 0.03 -2.83 16.63
CA ASP A 141 0.37 -1.74 17.53
C ASP A 141 0.91 -2.31 18.85
N ASP A 142 1.12 -1.46 19.85
CA ASP A 142 1.67 -1.88 21.14
C ASP A 142 0.65 -2.66 22.01
N SER A 143 -0.59 -2.82 21.55
CA SER A 143 -1.68 -3.50 22.26
C SER A 143 -2.17 -4.75 21.54
N TYR A 144 -2.10 -4.79 20.20
CA TYR A 144 -2.69 -5.86 19.39
C TYR A 144 -1.86 -6.20 18.14
N LEU A 145 -1.91 -7.48 17.76
CA LEU A 145 -1.63 -7.95 16.40
C LEU A 145 -2.94 -7.99 15.62
N TYR A 146 -2.98 -7.42 14.42
CA TYR A 146 -4.18 -7.27 13.59
C TYR A 146 -4.09 -8.03 12.27
N PHE A 147 -5.20 -8.65 11.88
CA PHE A 147 -5.48 -9.16 10.55
C PHE A 147 -6.71 -8.41 10.02
N LEU A 148 -6.50 -7.58 9.01
CA LEU A 148 -7.58 -6.84 8.36
C LEU A 148 -8.12 -7.63 7.17
N THR A 149 -9.43 -7.88 7.17
CA THR A 149 -10.07 -8.76 6.20
C THR A 149 -11.36 -8.16 5.64
N ALA A 150 -11.79 -8.66 4.48
CA ALA A 150 -13.15 -8.45 3.97
C ALA A 150 -14.08 -9.57 4.48
N GLU A 151 -15.29 -9.19 4.91
CA GLU A 151 -16.31 -10.12 5.42
C GLU A 151 -16.78 -11.10 4.34
N HIS A 152 -16.83 -12.37 4.72
CA HIS A 152 -17.21 -13.50 3.87
C HIS A 152 -18.63 -13.36 3.30
N ASN A 153 -18.78 -13.38 1.97
CA ASN A 153 -20.03 -13.83 1.37
C ASN A 153 -19.79 -14.68 0.12
N PRO A 154 -19.89 -16.02 0.23
CA PRO A 154 -19.49 -16.97 -0.80
C PRO A 154 -20.34 -16.89 -2.09
N ASP A 155 -21.50 -16.22 -2.03
CA ASP A 155 -22.39 -16.04 -3.18
C ASP A 155 -22.19 -14.70 -3.92
N LYS A 156 -21.41 -13.75 -3.36
CA LYS A 156 -21.40 -12.35 -3.83
C LYS A 156 -20.30 -12.00 -4.83
N PHE A 157 -19.17 -12.71 -4.86
CA PHE A 157 -18.10 -12.40 -5.81
C PHE A 157 -18.41 -12.76 -7.27
N ARG A 158 -19.43 -13.59 -7.50
CA ARG A 158 -19.76 -14.02 -8.86
C ARG A 158 -20.64 -13.03 -9.61
N LEU A 159 -21.28 -12.07 -8.94
CA LEU A 159 -22.35 -11.29 -9.55
C LEU A 159 -22.45 -9.88 -8.90
N LEU A 160 -22.05 -8.85 -9.66
CA LEU A 160 -22.52 -7.45 -9.67
C LEU A 160 -21.57 -6.36 -9.11
N LYS A 161 -21.41 -5.31 -9.94
CA LYS A 161 -20.88 -3.98 -9.55
C LYS A 161 -21.68 -3.40 -8.38
N GLY A 162 -21.02 -2.64 -7.51
CA GLY A 162 -21.70 -1.77 -6.53
C GLY A 162 -22.10 -2.41 -5.20
N GLN A 163 -21.50 -3.55 -4.81
CA GLN A 163 -21.71 -4.08 -3.46
C GLN A 163 -20.72 -3.49 -2.44
N GLN A 164 -21.28 -3.05 -1.31
CA GLN A 164 -20.55 -2.56 -0.14
C GLN A 164 -19.83 -3.73 0.54
N MET A 165 -18.50 -3.67 0.57
CA MET A 165 -17.68 -4.61 1.33
C MET A 165 -17.66 -4.19 2.80
N ASN A 166 -17.94 -5.14 3.69
CA ASN A 166 -17.71 -4.95 5.12
C ASN A 166 -16.29 -5.38 5.46
N TYR A 167 -15.62 -4.61 6.31
CA TYR A 167 -14.24 -4.89 6.72
C TYR A 167 -14.23 -5.31 8.18
N LEU A 168 -13.48 -6.37 8.48
CA LEU A 168 -13.32 -6.94 9.80
C LEU A 168 -11.86 -6.79 10.24
N LEU A 169 -11.68 -6.42 11.49
CA LEU A 169 -10.42 -6.30 12.17
C LEU A 169 -10.34 -7.44 13.19
N ASN A 170 -9.69 -8.53 12.78
CA ASN A 170 -9.38 -9.67 13.61
C ASN A 170 -8.13 -9.33 14.42
N ARG A 171 -8.22 -9.30 15.76
CA ARG A 171 -7.14 -8.79 16.62
C ARG A 171 -6.80 -9.75 17.75
N PHE A 172 -5.51 -9.91 18.00
CA PHE A 172 -4.98 -10.64 19.14
C PHE A 172 -4.37 -9.65 20.12
N ARG A 173 -4.90 -9.58 21.34
CA ARG A 173 -4.33 -8.73 22.39
C ARG A 173 -2.94 -9.26 22.78
N ILE A 174 -1.92 -8.42 22.75
CA ILE A 174 -0.53 -8.85 23.00
C ILE A 174 -0.36 -9.38 24.44
N ALA A 175 -1.00 -8.72 25.41
CA ALA A 175 -0.87 -9.03 26.83
C ALA A 175 -1.25 -10.49 27.18
N ASP A 176 -2.25 -11.08 26.53
CA ASP A 176 -2.77 -12.43 26.87
C ASP A 176 -3.15 -13.29 25.66
N PHE A 177 -2.92 -12.81 24.44
CA PHE A 177 -3.27 -13.48 23.18
C PHE A 177 -4.77 -13.72 23.01
N PHE A 178 -5.61 -12.99 23.73
CA PHE A 178 -7.06 -13.05 23.54
C PHE A 178 -7.45 -12.57 22.14
N PHE A 179 -8.23 -13.39 21.44
CA PHE A 179 -8.76 -13.07 20.13
C PHE A 179 -10.09 -12.33 20.24
N ASP A 180 -10.22 -11.26 19.48
CA ASP A 180 -11.45 -10.51 19.30
C ASP A 180 -11.60 -10.09 17.83
N GLN A 181 -12.83 -9.84 17.40
CA GLN A 181 -13.15 -9.38 16.05
C GLN A 181 -14.01 -8.12 16.13
N VAL A 182 -13.59 -7.10 15.39
CA VAL A 182 -14.27 -5.81 15.34
C VAL A 182 -14.61 -5.45 13.91
N ARG A 183 -15.85 -5.00 13.66
CA ARG A 183 -16.23 -4.48 12.34
C ARG A 183 -15.80 -3.01 12.21
N LEU A 184 -15.18 -2.66 11.08
CA LEU A 184 -14.83 -1.28 10.78
C LEU A 184 -16.06 -0.49 10.31
N ALA A 185 -16.27 0.69 10.89
CA ALA A 185 -17.36 1.60 10.52
C ALA A 185 -16.95 2.56 9.38
N LEU A 186 -16.48 2.02 8.25
CA LEU A 186 -16.01 2.83 7.13
C LEU A 186 -17.16 3.61 6.46
N PRO A 187 -16.90 4.83 5.96
CA PRO A 187 -17.88 5.57 5.16
C PRO A 187 -18.30 4.78 3.92
N GLU A 188 -19.54 5.01 3.48
CA GLU A 188 -20.03 4.47 2.21
C GLU A 188 -19.19 4.99 1.04
N ALA A 189 -18.81 4.09 0.15
CA ALA A 189 -18.20 4.47 -1.11
C ALA A 189 -19.27 5.19 -1.96
N GLY A 190 -18.97 6.40 -2.42
CA GLY A 190 -19.87 7.13 -3.31
C GLY A 190 -20.09 6.39 -4.63
N GLU A 191 -21.16 6.72 -5.34
CA GLU A 191 -21.41 6.18 -6.68
C GLU A 191 -20.29 6.63 -7.64
N SER A 192 -19.56 5.67 -8.21
CA SER A 192 -18.54 5.91 -9.23
C SER A 192 -18.53 4.78 -10.25
N ASP A 193 -18.32 5.13 -11.51
CA ASP A 193 -18.16 4.17 -12.62
C ASP A 193 -16.95 3.24 -12.42
N GLN A 194 -15.99 3.65 -11.57
CA GLN A 194 -14.77 2.91 -11.25
C GLN A 194 -14.96 1.90 -10.10
N ASP A 195 -16.11 1.89 -9.42
CA ASP A 195 -16.45 0.99 -8.29
C ASP A 195 -15.42 0.97 -7.13
N PRO A 196 -15.05 2.13 -6.55
CA PRO A 196 -13.96 2.26 -5.60
C PRO A 196 -14.13 1.40 -4.34
N LYS A 197 -13.01 0.84 -3.86
CA LYS A 197 -12.94 -0.04 -2.68
C LYS A 197 -11.93 0.49 -1.68
N TRP A 198 -12.22 0.31 -0.39
CA TRP A 198 -11.32 0.71 0.69
C TRP A 198 -10.11 -0.24 0.76
N THR A 199 -8.92 0.33 0.91
CA THR A 199 -7.66 -0.40 1.06
C THR A 199 -6.91 0.09 2.29
N PHE A 200 -6.06 -0.75 2.87
CA PHE A 200 -5.23 -0.33 4.00
C PHE A 200 -4.07 0.54 3.48
N ALA A 201 -3.87 1.71 4.07
CA ALA A 201 -2.83 2.65 3.67
C ALA A 201 -1.60 2.60 4.58
N GLY A 202 -1.73 2.11 5.81
CA GLY A 202 -0.65 2.05 6.80
C GLY A 202 -1.10 2.50 8.19
N GLN A 203 -0.14 2.75 9.06
CA GLN A 203 -0.37 3.15 10.46
C GLN A 203 0.58 4.28 10.89
N VAL A 204 0.08 5.23 11.68
CA VAL A 204 0.90 6.28 12.34
C VAL A 204 0.57 6.24 13.83
N GLY A 205 1.55 5.83 14.64
CA GLY A 205 1.33 5.62 16.07
C GLY A 205 0.18 4.64 16.33
N GLN A 206 -0.91 5.13 16.94
CA GLN A 206 -2.10 4.32 17.25
C GLN A 206 -3.18 4.38 16.16
N GLU A 207 -3.11 5.35 15.25
CA GLU A 207 -4.08 5.54 14.18
C GLU A 207 -3.76 4.66 12.98
N LYS A 208 -4.76 3.94 12.49
CA LYS A 208 -4.65 3.07 11.32
C LYS A 208 -5.44 3.69 10.19
N TYR A 209 -4.93 3.62 8.96
CA TYR A 209 -5.49 4.37 7.85
C TYR A 209 -6.05 3.43 6.79
N MET A 210 -7.31 3.65 6.41
CA MET A 210 -7.91 3.10 5.20
C MET A 210 -8.04 4.20 4.16
N VAL A 211 -7.91 3.86 2.88
CA VAL A 211 -8.04 4.78 1.76
C VAL A 211 -8.99 4.24 0.70
N LEU A 212 -9.83 5.12 0.16
CA LEU A 212 -10.71 4.90 -0.96
C LEU A 212 -10.25 5.80 -2.10
N LYS A 213 -9.67 5.19 -3.15
CA LYS A 213 -9.17 5.91 -4.32
C LYS A 213 -10.23 5.91 -5.44
N ASP A 214 -10.38 7.02 -6.13
CA ASP A 214 -11.28 7.16 -7.27
C ASP A 214 -10.71 8.20 -8.25
N VAL A 215 -11.16 8.17 -9.49
CA VAL A 215 -10.70 9.10 -10.53
C VAL A 215 -11.85 9.58 -11.38
N ASP A 216 -11.90 10.90 -11.59
CA ASP A 216 -12.73 11.52 -12.62
C ASP A 216 -11.82 11.97 -13.76
N LEU A 217 -11.72 11.11 -14.78
CA LEU A 217 -10.90 11.37 -15.96
C LEU A 217 -11.44 12.54 -16.79
N GLN A 218 -12.73 12.88 -16.74
CA GLN A 218 -13.26 14.01 -17.51
C GLN A 218 -12.73 15.33 -16.96
N THR A 219 -12.68 15.45 -15.63
CA THR A 219 -12.19 16.65 -14.95
C THR A 219 -10.70 16.57 -14.59
N ASN A 220 -10.03 15.47 -14.94
CA ASN A 220 -8.64 15.18 -14.57
C ASN A 220 -8.40 15.26 -13.04
N MET A 221 -9.37 14.78 -12.27
CA MET A 221 -9.38 14.87 -10.81
C MET A 221 -9.16 13.50 -10.17
N LEU A 222 -8.15 13.42 -9.32
CA LEU A 222 -7.94 12.33 -8.38
C LEU A 222 -8.79 12.60 -7.14
N ARG A 223 -9.57 11.61 -6.71
CA ARG A 223 -10.39 11.69 -5.50
C ARG A 223 -9.92 10.62 -4.55
N CYS A 224 -9.59 11.01 -3.34
CA CYS A 224 -9.11 10.09 -2.33
C CYS A 224 -9.81 10.42 -1.02
N GLN A 225 -10.51 9.44 -0.45
CA GLN A 225 -11.05 9.54 0.90
C GLN A 225 -10.17 8.70 1.81
N ILE A 226 -9.72 9.28 2.90
CA ILE A 226 -8.90 8.61 3.90
C ILE A 226 -9.68 8.59 5.20
N ALA A 227 -9.75 7.42 5.82
CA ALA A 227 -10.39 7.22 7.11
C ALA A 227 -9.37 6.66 8.09
N ALA A 228 -9.09 7.40 9.18
CA ALA A 228 -8.31 6.87 10.29
C ALA A 228 -9.24 6.17 11.28
N PHE A 229 -8.80 5.06 11.86
CA PHE A 229 -9.57 4.30 12.83
C PHE A 229 -8.73 3.85 14.03
N ASP A 230 -9.41 3.71 15.18
CA ASP A 230 -8.82 3.22 16.42
C ASP A 230 -8.80 1.68 16.50
N ALA A 231 -8.22 1.13 17.56
CA ALA A 231 -8.20 -0.31 17.81
C ALA A 231 -9.62 -0.93 17.83
N GLY A 232 -10.63 -0.16 18.23
CA GLY A 232 -12.04 -0.54 18.29
C GLY A 232 -12.80 -0.33 16.98
N GLY A 233 -12.11 -0.10 15.86
CA GLY A 233 -12.70 0.02 14.53
C GLY A 233 -13.55 1.28 14.31
N ARG A 234 -13.49 2.24 15.24
CA ARG A 234 -14.22 3.51 15.14
C ARG A 234 -13.40 4.50 14.34
N ILE A 235 -14.06 5.23 13.44
CA ILE A 235 -13.40 6.26 12.65
C ILE A 235 -13.10 7.47 13.55
N THR A 236 -11.81 7.76 13.73
CA THR A 236 -11.32 8.92 14.49
C THR A 236 -11.18 10.15 13.60
N ARG A 237 -10.90 9.94 12.31
CA ARG A 237 -10.61 11.02 11.37
C ARG A 237 -11.07 10.70 9.95
N LYS A 238 -11.47 11.73 9.22
CA LYS A 238 -11.76 11.66 7.77
C LYS A 238 -11.03 12.78 7.06
N ILE A 239 -10.33 12.46 5.97
CA ILE A 239 -9.65 13.41 5.10
C ILE A 239 -10.13 13.17 3.68
N ASN A 240 -10.48 14.24 2.97
CA ASN A 240 -10.85 14.17 1.56
C ASN A 240 -9.79 14.93 0.76
N LEU A 241 -9.09 14.22 -0.10
CA LEU A 241 -8.09 14.74 -1.02
C LEU A 241 -8.69 14.75 -2.42
N ASN A 242 -9.03 15.94 -2.92
CA ASN A 242 -9.37 16.15 -4.32
C ASN A 242 -8.19 16.88 -4.96
N TYR A 243 -7.53 16.22 -5.90
CA TYR A 243 -6.28 16.70 -6.46
C TYR A 243 -6.25 16.53 -7.99
N ALA A 244 -5.95 17.62 -8.69
CA ALA A 244 -5.73 17.63 -10.13
C ALA A 244 -4.27 18.04 -10.38
N PRO A 245 -3.42 17.14 -10.90
CA PRO A 245 -2.03 17.48 -11.23
C PRO A 245 -1.94 18.68 -12.17
N LYS A 246 -1.12 19.67 -11.81
CA LYS A 246 -0.99 20.90 -12.59
C LYS A 246 -0.31 20.60 -13.92
N ASP A 247 -0.93 21.04 -15.01
CA ASP A 247 -0.43 20.87 -16.38
C ASP A 247 -0.13 19.42 -16.81
N HIS A 248 -0.70 18.43 -16.11
CA HIS A 248 -0.46 17.01 -16.35
C HIS A 248 -1.80 16.27 -16.45
N ALA A 249 -2.02 15.55 -17.56
CA ALA A 249 -3.14 14.63 -17.63
C ALA A 249 -2.81 13.32 -16.92
N ILE A 250 -3.76 12.76 -16.17
CA ILE A 250 -3.59 11.50 -15.46
C ILE A 250 -3.44 10.34 -16.45
N ARG A 251 -2.38 9.55 -16.27
CA ARG A 251 -2.18 8.29 -17.01
C ARG A 251 -2.24 7.10 -16.06
N PRO A 252 -2.99 6.05 -16.44
CA PRO A 252 -3.04 4.83 -15.67
C PRO A 252 -1.72 4.08 -15.74
N SER A 253 -1.26 3.65 -14.57
CA SER A 253 -0.13 2.76 -14.33
C SER A 253 -0.49 1.83 -13.19
N LEU A 254 0.02 0.60 -13.23
CA LEU A 254 -0.08 -0.30 -12.08
C LEU A 254 0.82 0.23 -10.96
N HIS A 255 0.24 0.74 -9.88
CA HIS A 255 1.02 1.13 -8.72
C HIS A 255 1.40 -0.10 -7.90
N VAL A 256 2.69 -0.20 -7.60
CA VAL A 256 3.33 -1.39 -7.03
C VAL A 256 3.61 -1.21 -5.53
N ASP A 257 3.05 -0.17 -4.91
CA ASP A 257 3.19 0.02 -3.47
C ASP A 257 2.69 -1.23 -2.74
N ASP A 258 3.43 -1.68 -1.72
CA ASP A 258 3.15 -2.97 -1.05
C ASP A 258 1.72 -3.05 -0.47
N ASN A 259 1.13 -1.90 -0.13
CA ASN A 259 -0.25 -1.77 0.32
C ASN A 259 -1.26 -2.00 -0.82
N ASP A 260 -0.98 -1.50 -2.03
CA ASP A 260 -1.81 -1.70 -3.22
C ASP A 260 -1.66 -3.11 -3.81
N ARG A 261 -0.46 -3.71 -3.71
CA ARG A 261 -0.19 -5.10 -4.11
C ARG A 261 -1.04 -6.11 -3.33
N ARG A 262 -1.19 -5.91 -2.02
CA ARG A 262 -1.96 -6.80 -1.13
C ARG A 262 -3.46 -6.74 -1.41
N PHE A 263 -3.94 -5.60 -1.92
CA PHE A 263 -5.35 -5.43 -2.27
C PHE A 263 -5.71 -5.95 -3.66
N LEU A 264 -4.89 -5.65 -4.69
CA LEU A 264 -5.11 -6.16 -6.05
C LEU A 264 -4.99 -7.69 -6.12
N LEU A 265 -4.37 -8.31 -5.10
CA LEU A 265 -4.11 -9.74 -5.00
C LEU A 265 -4.43 -10.21 -3.58
N ALA A 266 -5.70 -10.09 -3.16
CA ALA A 266 -6.22 -10.71 -1.93
C ALA A 266 -5.43 -11.97 -1.59
N LYS A 267 -4.58 -11.90 -0.56
CA LYS A 267 -3.50 -12.88 -0.41
C LYS A 267 -4.08 -14.17 0.16
N ASP A 268 -4.32 -15.15 -0.71
CA ASP A 268 -4.73 -16.48 -0.29
C ASP A 268 -3.51 -17.37 -0.02
N TYR A 269 -3.20 -17.53 1.27
CA TYR A 269 -2.08 -18.38 1.70
C TYR A 269 -2.35 -19.88 1.54
N ASN A 270 -3.56 -20.30 1.18
CA ASN A 270 -3.82 -21.70 0.82
C ASN A 270 -3.28 -22.03 -0.58
N TYR A 271 -3.11 -21.02 -1.42
CA TYR A 271 -2.61 -21.17 -2.79
C TYR A 271 -1.41 -20.23 -3.04
N PRO A 272 -0.20 -20.60 -2.57
CA PRO A 272 1.00 -19.81 -2.81
C PRO A 272 1.22 -19.62 -4.32
N GLY A 273 1.22 -18.38 -4.80
CA GLY A 273 1.32 -18.03 -6.21
C GLY A 273 -0.02 -17.86 -6.95
N TYR A 274 -1.15 -18.10 -6.29
CA TYR A 274 -2.46 -17.71 -6.79
C TYR A 274 -2.66 -16.21 -6.57
N SER A 275 -2.29 -15.45 -7.60
CA SER A 275 -2.92 -14.16 -7.83
C SER A 275 -4.42 -14.42 -7.97
N SER A 276 -5.26 -13.67 -7.26
CA SER A 276 -6.73 -13.69 -7.40
C SER A 276 -7.19 -13.40 -8.85
N PHE A 277 -6.27 -12.98 -9.72
CA PHE A 277 -6.47 -12.74 -11.14
C PHE A 277 -5.65 -13.65 -12.07
N GLY A 278 -5.07 -14.75 -11.59
CA GLY A 278 -4.19 -15.61 -12.40
C GLY A 278 -2.92 -14.89 -12.89
N PRO A 279 -2.12 -15.51 -13.79
CA PRO A 279 -0.86 -14.94 -14.29
C PRO A 279 -1.05 -13.72 -15.21
N PHE A 280 -2.30 -13.31 -15.48
CA PHE A 280 -2.64 -12.14 -16.26
C PHE A 280 -3.73 -11.38 -15.52
N PRO A 281 -3.44 -10.25 -14.85
CA PRO A 281 -4.51 -9.38 -14.36
C PRO A 281 -5.44 -9.12 -15.53
N SER A 282 -6.68 -9.58 -15.43
CA SER A 282 -7.66 -9.41 -16.49
C SER A 282 -7.82 -7.90 -16.72
N ALA A 283 -8.29 -7.49 -17.90
CA ALA A 283 -8.62 -6.09 -18.15
C ALA A 283 -9.66 -5.52 -17.14
N GLN A 284 -10.30 -6.39 -16.34
CA GLN A 284 -11.21 -6.04 -15.25
C GLN A 284 -10.52 -5.81 -13.89
N GLY A 285 -9.26 -6.25 -13.71
CA GLY A 285 -8.48 -6.01 -12.49
C GLY A 285 -7.94 -4.58 -12.34
N PHE A 286 -8.37 -3.67 -13.22
CA PHE A 286 -7.97 -2.26 -13.24
C PHE A 286 -9.05 -1.37 -12.60
N GLY A 287 -9.49 -1.75 -11.41
CA GLY A 287 -10.26 -0.87 -10.54
C GLY A 287 -9.31 -0.31 -9.50
N ILE A 288 -9.07 1.00 -9.52
CA ILE A 288 -8.72 1.80 -8.33
C ILE A 288 -7.25 1.86 -7.91
N GLY A 289 -6.47 0.80 -8.07
CA GLY A 289 -5.01 0.80 -7.78
C GLY A 289 -4.14 1.36 -8.92
N ALA A 290 -4.78 1.81 -9.99
CA ALA A 290 -4.15 1.75 -11.30
C ALA A 290 -4.14 3.09 -12.05
N TYR A 291 -4.65 4.16 -11.42
CA TYR A 291 -4.59 5.52 -11.97
C TYR A 291 -3.60 6.42 -11.23
N PHE A 292 -3.41 6.17 -9.93
CA PHE A 292 -2.46 6.87 -9.09
C PHE A 292 -2.10 6.00 -7.87
N GLY A 293 -0.88 6.19 -7.39
CA GLY A 293 -0.34 5.60 -6.17
C GLY A 293 -0.62 6.52 -5.01
N LEU A 294 -0.86 5.93 -3.84
CA LEU A 294 -0.95 6.67 -2.59
C LEU A 294 -0.07 5.98 -1.55
N ARG A 295 0.90 6.72 -1.04
CA ARG A 295 1.82 6.26 0.00
C ARG A 295 1.61 7.09 1.26
N LEU A 296 1.42 6.43 2.39
CA LEU A 296 1.49 7.05 3.71
C LEU A 296 2.96 7.00 4.18
N ASP A 297 3.45 8.12 4.68
CA ASP A 297 4.63 8.16 5.53
C ASP A 297 4.21 7.92 6.97
N GLU A 298 4.59 6.76 7.50
CA GLU A 298 4.22 6.31 8.84
C GLU A 298 4.94 7.09 9.95
N GLN A 299 5.99 7.86 9.62
CA GLN A 299 6.71 8.70 10.58
C GLN A 299 6.05 10.06 10.76
N THR A 300 5.70 10.71 9.64
CA THR A 300 5.17 12.09 9.66
C THR A 300 3.65 12.15 9.55
N GLY A 301 3.01 11.08 9.09
CA GLY A 301 1.61 11.06 8.69
C GLY A 301 1.34 11.78 7.37
N ALA A 302 2.37 12.18 6.62
CA ALA A 302 2.20 12.78 5.31
C ALA A 302 1.70 11.75 4.28
N PHE A 303 0.96 12.24 3.28
CA PHE A 303 0.51 11.43 2.16
C PHE A 303 1.22 11.85 0.87
N TYR A 304 1.62 10.88 0.07
CA TYR A 304 2.20 11.11 -1.25
C TYR A 304 1.27 10.54 -2.31
N ILE A 305 0.94 11.36 -3.31
CA ILE A 305 0.19 10.93 -4.49
C ILE A 305 1.12 10.97 -5.70
N SER A 306 1.18 9.89 -6.47
CA SER A 306 2.00 9.82 -7.69
C SER A 306 1.27 9.14 -8.85
N GLY A 307 1.74 9.42 -10.06
CA GLY A 307 1.25 8.75 -11.25
C GLY A 307 2.03 9.14 -12.50
N LEU A 308 1.78 8.40 -13.58
CA LEU A 308 2.28 8.78 -14.89
C LEU A 308 1.48 9.97 -15.43
N SER A 309 2.14 10.84 -16.18
CA SER A 309 1.51 12.02 -16.79
C SER A 309 1.37 11.88 -18.32
N GLY A 310 0.42 12.63 -18.86
CA GLY A 310 0.03 12.65 -20.26
C GLY A 310 -0.22 14.08 -20.75
N ASN A 311 -0.14 14.27 -22.07
CA ASN A 311 -0.50 15.55 -22.70
C ASN A 311 -2.00 15.85 -22.68
N GLU A 312 -2.85 14.81 -22.68
CA GLU A 312 -4.32 14.95 -22.78
C GLU A 312 -5.01 13.90 -21.92
N SER A 313 -6.19 14.18 -21.35
CA SER A 313 -6.94 13.17 -20.59
C SER A 313 -7.49 12.05 -21.49
N PHE A 314 -7.69 10.85 -20.93
CA PHE A 314 -8.37 9.74 -21.62
C PHE A 314 -9.89 9.89 -21.76
N GLY A 315 -10.47 10.95 -21.19
CA GLY A 315 -11.93 11.09 -21.14
C GLY A 315 -12.56 9.86 -20.48
N LYS A 316 -13.64 9.31 -21.05
CA LYS A 316 -14.42 8.23 -20.42
C LYS A 316 -13.82 6.82 -20.53
N ASN A 317 -12.82 6.57 -21.39
CA ASN A 317 -12.28 5.22 -21.59
C ASN A 317 -10.73 5.18 -21.63
N PRO A 318 -10.08 4.86 -20.51
CA PRO A 318 -8.62 4.81 -20.39
C PRO A 318 -7.96 3.65 -21.14
N PHE A 319 -8.72 2.67 -21.63
CA PHE A 319 -8.19 1.49 -22.34
C PHE A 319 -8.40 1.55 -23.85
N HIS A 320 -9.07 2.58 -24.36
CA HIS A 320 -9.38 2.65 -25.79
C HIS A 320 -8.15 2.97 -26.66
N PHE A 321 -7.10 3.56 -26.08
CA PHE A 321 -5.85 3.85 -26.80
C PHE A 321 -4.75 2.84 -26.50
N LYS A 322 -4.46 2.01 -27.51
CA LYS A 322 -3.32 1.07 -27.55
C LYS A 322 -1.96 1.77 -27.76
N ALA A 323 -1.84 3.08 -27.59
CA ALA A 323 -0.60 3.81 -27.82
C ALA A 323 -0.53 5.04 -26.91
N GLN A 324 0.11 4.90 -25.75
CA GLN A 324 0.34 6.00 -24.82
C GLN A 324 1.78 6.49 -24.98
N GLN A 325 1.96 7.74 -25.36
CA GLN A 325 3.29 8.36 -25.34
C GLN A 325 3.70 8.67 -23.90
N TYR A 326 5.01 8.64 -23.63
CA TYR A 326 5.50 9.13 -22.35
C TYR A 326 5.44 10.64 -22.32
N SER A 327 4.72 11.22 -21.36
CA SER A 327 4.72 12.68 -21.15
C SER A 327 5.34 13.07 -19.81
N GLY A 328 5.73 12.10 -18.98
CA GLY A 328 6.30 12.36 -17.67
C GLY A 328 5.65 11.61 -16.51
N PHE A 329 5.81 12.18 -15.31
CA PHE A 329 5.11 11.76 -14.09
C PHE A 329 4.82 12.98 -13.21
N TYR A 330 3.93 12.80 -12.25
CA TYR A 330 3.68 13.75 -11.15
C TYR A 330 3.87 13.05 -9.81
N LEU A 331 4.28 13.82 -8.80
CA LEU A 331 4.42 13.42 -7.41
C LEU A 331 4.07 14.61 -6.52
N SER A 332 3.21 14.41 -5.52
CA SER A 332 2.77 15.49 -4.63
C SER A 332 2.78 15.02 -3.19
N LYS A 333 3.20 15.89 -2.27
CA LYS A 333 3.19 15.66 -0.83
C LYS A 333 2.08 16.47 -0.19
N PHE A 334 1.32 15.81 0.67
CA PHE A 334 0.27 16.38 1.50
C PHE A 334 0.63 16.18 2.97
N ASN A 335 0.34 17.14 3.82
CA ASN A 335 0.50 16.96 5.26
C ASN A 335 -0.54 15.97 5.82
N ALA A 336 -0.44 15.66 7.11
CA ALA A 336 -1.39 14.77 7.81
C ALA A 336 -2.84 15.28 7.79
N ASP A 337 -3.07 16.58 7.53
CA ASP A 337 -4.40 17.18 7.37
C ASP A 337 -4.92 17.12 5.94
N GLY A 338 -4.12 16.65 5.01
CA GLY A 338 -4.44 16.57 3.59
C GLY A 338 -4.28 17.88 2.83
N GLN A 339 -3.53 18.83 3.37
CA GLN A 339 -3.16 20.06 2.67
C GLN A 339 -1.93 19.81 1.80
N LEU A 340 -1.97 20.24 0.54
CA LEU A 340 -0.84 20.15 -0.38
C LEU A 340 0.34 21.00 0.15
N ILE A 341 1.49 20.35 0.32
CA ILE A 341 2.75 21.02 0.68
C ILE A 341 3.49 21.43 -0.59
N TRP A 342 3.75 20.45 -1.46
CA TRP A 342 4.42 20.67 -2.74
C TRP A 342 3.92 19.68 -3.78
N GLU A 343 4.09 20.09 -5.04
CA GLU A 343 3.87 19.26 -6.23
C GLU A 343 5.12 19.35 -7.09
N SER A 344 5.59 18.19 -7.52
CA SER A 344 6.70 18.03 -8.43
C SER A 344 6.30 17.16 -9.60
N GLY A 345 6.93 17.38 -10.74
CA GLY A 345 6.62 16.64 -11.94
C GLY A 345 7.80 16.67 -12.89
N HIS A 346 8.07 15.53 -13.50
CA HIS A 346 8.98 15.45 -14.63
C HIS A 346 8.15 15.52 -15.90
N ARG A 347 8.51 16.39 -16.84
CA ARG A 347 7.97 16.36 -18.21
C ARG A 347 8.94 15.61 -19.10
N ALA A 348 8.41 14.72 -19.94
CA ALA A 348 9.23 13.97 -20.88
C ALA A 348 9.98 14.92 -21.82
N ASP A 349 11.31 14.87 -21.78
CA ASP A 349 12.22 15.59 -22.67
C ASP A 349 12.92 14.64 -23.67
N GLY A 350 12.61 13.34 -23.60
CA GLY A 350 13.21 12.28 -24.40
C GLY A 350 14.63 11.87 -23.97
N LYS A 351 15.22 12.51 -22.96
CA LYS A 351 16.60 12.22 -22.50
C LYS A 351 16.65 11.10 -21.47
N ILE A 352 15.59 10.96 -20.69
CA ILE A 352 15.55 10.02 -19.56
C ILE A 352 14.82 8.73 -19.91
N ILE A 353 13.62 8.86 -20.46
CA ILE A 353 12.84 7.74 -21.00
C ILE A 353 12.58 8.08 -22.46
N ALA A 354 13.19 7.33 -23.37
CA ALA A 354 12.88 7.45 -24.78
C ALA A 354 11.50 6.83 -25.06
N GLU A 355 10.81 7.31 -26.09
CA GLU A 355 9.51 6.77 -26.51
C GLU A 355 9.60 5.27 -26.88
N GLU A 356 10.76 4.82 -27.34
CA GLU A 356 11.08 3.42 -27.62
C GLU A 356 11.05 2.57 -26.34
N ASP A 357 11.63 3.08 -25.25
CA ASP A 357 11.68 2.40 -23.96
C ASP A 357 10.33 2.40 -23.22
N PHE A 358 9.54 3.46 -23.40
CA PHE A 358 8.21 3.54 -22.81
C PHE A 358 7.23 2.53 -23.44
N GLN A 359 7.58 1.96 -24.59
CA GLN A 359 6.83 0.97 -25.33
C GLN A 359 5.34 1.34 -25.39
N LYS A 360 5.00 2.41 -26.12
CA LYS A 360 3.65 3.01 -26.13
C LYS A 360 2.48 2.04 -26.25
N ARG A 361 2.68 0.90 -26.92
CA ARG A 361 1.65 -0.14 -27.15
C ARG A 361 1.47 -1.16 -26.04
N VAL A 362 2.30 -1.08 -25.00
CA VAL A 362 2.16 -1.87 -23.79
C VAL A 362 0.97 -1.38 -22.99
N ARG A 363 0.15 -2.33 -22.51
CA ARG A 363 -1.05 -2.04 -21.72
C ARG A 363 -0.66 -1.38 -20.39
N PRO A 364 -1.50 -0.48 -19.84
CA PRO A 364 -1.25 0.18 -18.54
C PRO A 364 -0.85 -0.76 -17.40
N VAL A 365 -1.44 -1.95 -17.34
CA VAL A 365 -1.13 -3.01 -16.34
C VAL A 365 0.34 -3.43 -16.30
N ASN A 366 1.06 -3.23 -17.39
CA ASN A 366 2.47 -3.62 -17.54
C ASN A 366 3.41 -2.42 -17.37
N LYS A 367 2.87 -1.25 -17.05
CA LYS A 367 3.61 -0.05 -16.67
C LYS A 367 3.46 0.13 -15.18
N GLN A 368 4.54 -0.16 -14.47
CA GLN A 368 4.61 -0.16 -13.03
C GLN A 368 5.18 1.16 -12.53
N SER A 369 4.65 1.68 -11.43
CA SER A 369 5.29 2.79 -10.71
C SER A 369 5.10 2.64 -9.21
N GLY A 370 5.93 3.30 -8.42
CA GLY A 370 5.86 3.22 -6.96
C GLY A 370 6.79 4.19 -6.26
N ILE A 371 6.51 4.43 -4.98
CA ILE A 371 7.29 5.32 -4.12
C ILE A 371 7.92 4.51 -3.00
N ALA A 372 9.22 4.71 -2.77
CA ALA A 372 9.91 4.31 -1.55
C ALA A 372 10.39 5.58 -0.83
N LEU A 373 10.21 5.60 0.49
CA LEU A 373 10.63 6.71 1.35
C LEU A 373 11.90 6.28 2.09
N ALA A 374 12.96 7.08 2.00
CA ALA A 374 14.20 6.86 2.73
C ALA A 374 14.31 7.91 3.85
N ALA A 375 13.69 7.61 4.99
CA ALA A 375 13.56 8.53 6.10
C ALA A 375 14.93 9.02 6.66
N GLU A 376 15.95 8.16 6.63
CA GLU A 376 17.29 8.52 7.14
C GLU A 376 17.97 9.62 6.30
N THR A 377 17.70 9.66 5.00
CA THR A 377 18.34 10.59 4.07
C THR A 377 17.43 11.76 3.68
N GLY A 378 16.16 11.73 4.05
CA GLY A 378 15.17 12.71 3.58
C GLY A 378 14.97 12.63 2.07
N GLU A 379 15.09 11.43 1.50
CA GLU A 379 14.96 11.20 0.06
C GLU A 379 13.69 10.41 -0.28
N ILE A 380 13.07 10.79 -1.39
CA ILE A 380 11.95 10.08 -1.98
C ILE A 380 12.42 9.40 -3.26
N HIS A 381 12.31 8.08 -3.30
CA HIS A 381 12.70 7.25 -4.43
C HIS A 381 11.44 6.87 -5.22
N TYR A 382 11.23 7.52 -6.36
CA TYR A 382 10.16 7.17 -7.29
C TYR A 382 10.71 6.29 -8.42
N ALA A 383 10.03 5.18 -8.70
CA ALA A 383 10.44 4.25 -9.75
C ALA A 383 9.34 4.07 -10.79
N ILE A 384 9.75 3.93 -12.05
CA ILE A 384 8.88 3.52 -13.17
C ILE A 384 9.51 2.28 -13.80
N ARG A 385 8.73 1.21 -13.98
CA ARG A 385 9.16 0.00 -14.68
C ARG A 385 8.23 -0.32 -15.85
N ILE A 386 8.82 -0.59 -17.01
CA ILE A 386 8.10 -0.87 -18.25
C ILE A 386 8.75 -2.09 -18.89
N GLY A 387 8.06 -3.23 -18.83
CA GLY A 387 8.65 -4.51 -19.22
C GLY A 387 9.92 -4.83 -18.42
N SER A 388 11.06 -4.92 -19.10
CA SER A 388 12.38 -5.15 -18.49
C SER A 388 13.10 -3.86 -18.09
N SER A 389 12.67 -2.69 -18.57
CA SER A 389 13.33 -1.42 -18.29
C SER A 389 12.85 -0.84 -16.95
N SER A 390 13.77 -0.30 -16.17
CA SER A 390 13.49 0.34 -14.87
C SER A 390 14.16 1.71 -14.83
N PHE A 391 13.41 2.71 -14.38
CA PHE A 391 13.83 4.10 -14.27
C PHE A 391 13.64 4.55 -12.82
N GLY A 392 14.67 5.16 -12.24
CA GLY A 392 14.66 5.65 -10.87
C GLY A 392 14.80 7.16 -10.82
N PHE A 393 14.06 7.79 -9.92
CA PHE A 393 14.06 9.23 -9.68
C PHE A 393 14.22 9.44 -8.18
N VAL A 394 15.13 10.32 -7.78
CA VAL A 394 15.34 10.70 -6.38
C VAL A 394 14.91 12.14 -6.23
N LEU A 395 13.97 12.40 -5.32
CA LEU A 395 13.47 13.73 -5.01
C LEU A 395 13.76 14.08 -3.56
N ASP A 396 13.95 15.37 -3.31
CA ASP A 396 14.07 15.93 -1.97
C ASP A 396 12.71 15.90 -1.25
N GLU A 397 12.69 15.51 0.03
CA GLU A 397 11.44 15.35 0.79
C GLU A 397 10.82 16.69 1.24
N GLU A 398 11.63 17.73 1.42
CA GLU A 398 11.18 19.05 1.91
C GLU A 398 10.57 19.88 0.79
N GLU A 399 11.26 19.96 -0.35
CA GLU A 399 10.88 20.83 -1.47
C GLU A 399 10.28 20.07 -2.67
N GLY A 400 10.46 18.75 -2.74
CA GLY A 400 10.05 17.94 -3.90
C GLY A 400 10.95 18.12 -5.12
N GLU A 401 12.12 18.73 -4.98
CA GLU A 401 13.05 18.96 -6.09
C GLU A 401 13.64 17.63 -6.59
N LEU A 402 13.70 17.45 -7.92
CA LEU A 402 14.34 16.28 -8.52
C LEU A 402 15.87 16.38 -8.38
N MET A 403 16.46 15.47 -7.62
CA MET A 403 17.90 15.45 -7.29
C MET A 403 18.71 14.53 -8.21
N ALA A 404 18.16 13.36 -8.56
CA ALA A 404 18.87 12.39 -9.38
C ALA A 404 17.94 11.56 -10.27
N VAL A 405 18.49 11.06 -11.37
CA VAL A 405 17.82 10.19 -12.33
C VAL A 405 18.72 9.01 -12.67
N ASN A 406 18.23 7.79 -12.48
CA ASN A 406 18.98 6.55 -12.69
C ASN A 406 20.34 6.54 -11.97
N GLY A 407 20.40 7.12 -10.77
CA GLY A 407 21.61 7.25 -9.97
C GLY A 407 22.57 8.36 -10.41
N MET A 408 22.25 9.13 -11.46
CA MET A 408 23.03 10.29 -11.88
C MET A 408 22.46 11.57 -11.26
N PRO A 409 23.24 12.33 -10.48
CA PRO A 409 22.78 13.59 -9.90
C PRO A 409 22.53 14.64 -11.00
N ILE A 410 21.45 15.41 -10.85
CA ILE A 410 21.17 16.55 -11.71
C ILE A 410 22.01 17.72 -11.18
N GLN A 411 22.86 18.31 -12.04
CA GLN A 411 23.55 19.55 -11.69
C GLN A 411 22.50 20.64 -11.46
N ARG A 412 22.42 21.15 -10.23
CA ARG A 412 21.65 22.35 -9.90
C ARG A 412 22.24 23.52 -10.68
N THR A 413 21.68 23.81 -11.86
CA THR A 413 21.83 25.14 -12.45
C THR A 413 21.08 26.07 -11.51
N SER A 414 21.83 26.88 -10.76
CA SER A 414 21.30 27.90 -9.86
C SER A 414 20.68 29.03 -10.67
N GLU A 415 19.55 28.76 -11.32
CA GLU A 415 18.68 29.77 -11.91
C GLU A 415 17.30 29.59 -11.28
N LYS A 416 17.14 30.17 -10.08
CA LYS A 416 15.84 30.70 -9.66
C LYS A 416 15.47 31.83 -10.64
N THR A 417 15.00 31.47 -11.82
CA THR A 417 14.21 32.36 -12.66
C THR A 417 12.85 32.46 -11.99
N LEU A 418 12.79 33.33 -10.99
CA LEU A 418 11.55 33.97 -10.57
C LEU A 418 10.90 34.50 -11.84
N THR A 419 9.85 33.84 -12.32
CA THR A 419 8.82 34.51 -13.12
C THR A 419 8.12 35.47 -12.16
N SER A 420 8.75 36.62 -11.95
CA SER A 420 8.11 37.77 -11.34
C SER A 420 6.92 38.14 -12.23
N ALA A 421 5.72 38.00 -11.68
CA ALA A 421 4.54 38.64 -12.24
C ALA A 421 4.84 40.13 -12.47
N GLU A 422 4.65 40.58 -13.70
CA GLU A 422 4.61 42.00 -14.03
C GLU A 422 3.62 42.71 -13.10
N THR A 423 4.15 43.48 -12.16
CA THR A 423 3.41 44.51 -11.45
C THR A 423 4.15 45.82 -11.66
N ASN A 424 3.47 46.75 -12.32
CA ASN A 424 3.96 48.10 -12.61
C ASN A 424 4.49 48.78 -11.33
N PRO A 425 5.65 49.46 -11.37
CA PRO A 425 6.19 50.13 -10.20
C PRO A 425 5.67 51.56 -10.10
N VAL A 426 5.05 51.91 -8.98
CA VAL A 426 4.87 53.31 -8.51
C VAL A 426 5.06 53.30 -6.98
N PRO A 427 5.71 54.31 -6.38
CA PRO A 427 6.78 54.06 -5.41
C PRO A 427 6.39 54.11 -3.94
N VAL A 428 7.32 53.56 -3.16
CA VAL A 428 7.44 53.55 -1.71
C VAL A 428 7.25 54.94 -1.08
N SER A 429 6.39 55.02 -0.05
CA SER A 429 6.49 55.99 1.03
C SER A 429 6.41 55.22 2.35
N GLY A 430 7.50 55.25 3.10
CA GLY A 430 7.72 54.40 4.26
C GLY A 430 6.94 54.78 5.52
N LYS A 431 6.92 53.83 6.46
CA LYS A 431 7.16 53.98 7.90
C LYS A 431 7.06 52.60 8.51
N GLY A 432 8.12 52.16 9.19
CA GLY A 432 8.09 50.95 10.00
C GLY A 432 7.20 51.12 11.23
N LEU A 433 6.82 50.02 11.83
CA LEU A 433 6.98 49.73 13.26
C LEU A 433 6.35 48.35 13.53
N PHE A 434 7.04 47.54 14.32
CA PHE A 434 6.48 46.37 14.97
C PHE A 434 5.15 46.71 15.65
N GLN A 435 4.13 45.88 15.45
CA GLN A 435 2.99 45.82 16.34
C GLN A 435 2.65 44.36 16.61
N MET A 436 3.04 43.91 17.81
CA MET A 436 2.50 42.71 18.44
C MET A 436 1.02 42.93 18.73
N ILE A 437 0.19 41.92 18.44
CA ILE A 437 -1.17 41.84 18.95
C ILE A 437 -1.18 40.68 19.95
N GLU A 438 -1.31 41.02 21.23
CA GLU A 438 -1.64 40.08 22.31
C GLU A 438 -3.09 39.57 22.15
N PRO A 439 -3.38 38.34 22.60
CA PRO A 439 -4.71 37.76 22.51
C PRO A 439 -5.64 38.31 23.60
N ALA A 440 -6.87 38.66 23.19
CA ALA A 440 -7.94 39.02 24.11
C ALA A 440 -8.44 37.78 24.87
N ALA A 441 -8.35 37.86 26.20
CA ALA A 441 -9.02 36.96 27.13
C ALA A 441 -10.53 37.24 27.17
N LEU A 442 -11.34 36.16 27.20
CA LEU A 442 -12.72 36.24 27.68
C LEU A 442 -12.98 35.12 28.70
N ALA A 443 -13.26 35.56 29.92
CA ALA A 443 -13.93 34.82 30.99
C ALA A 443 -15.25 34.21 30.44
N GLY A 444 -15.63 32.98 30.75
CA GLY A 444 -15.87 32.47 32.11
C GLY A 444 -17.37 32.46 32.35
N LYS A 445 -18.00 31.28 32.32
CA LYS A 445 -19.26 30.98 33.00
C LYS A 445 -19.30 29.51 33.38
N GLU A 446 -19.19 29.26 34.68
CA GLU A 446 -19.58 28.03 35.35
C GLU A 446 -21.08 27.78 35.19
N GLN A 447 -21.48 26.52 35.04
CA GLN A 447 -22.66 25.98 35.72
C GLN A 447 -22.52 24.47 35.98
N LYS A 448 -23.12 24.06 37.09
CA LYS A 448 -22.80 22.92 37.94
C LYS A 448 -23.43 21.59 37.53
N HIS A 449 -22.72 20.52 37.88
CA HIS A 449 -23.11 19.18 38.36
C HIS A 449 -24.43 18.52 37.90
N ALA A 450 -24.29 17.29 37.40
CA ALA A 450 -24.96 16.12 37.98
C ALA A 450 -24.15 14.84 37.74
N ALA A 451 -23.84 14.13 38.83
CA ALA A 451 -23.22 12.82 38.84
C ALA A 451 -24.24 11.71 38.51
N ARG A 452 -23.83 10.69 37.76
CA ARG A 452 -24.39 9.32 37.81
C ARG A 452 -23.40 8.32 37.21
N LYS A 453 -22.92 7.39 38.05
CA LYS A 453 -22.44 6.03 37.69
C LYS A 453 -23.53 5.04 38.17
N PRO A 454 -23.44 3.73 37.88
CA PRO A 454 -23.19 3.04 36.60
C PRO A 454 -24.31 1.99 36.32
N GLY A 455 -24.29 1.33 35.15
CA GLY A 455 -25.15 0.18 34.86
C GLY A 455 -24.63 -0.68 33.71
N LEU A 456 -24.24 -1.92 34.03
CA LEU A 456 -23.85 -3.03 33.15
C LEU A 456 -25.07 -3.67 32.46
N THR A 457 -24.86 -4.22 31.24
CA THR A 457 -25.49 -5.40 30.55
C THR A 457 -25.32 -5.17 29.03
N PHE A 458 -24.78 -6.02 28.16
CA PHE A 458 -24.28 -7.40 28.13
C PHE A 458 -22.97 -7.46 27.36
#